data_AF-A0A554JHY8-F1
#
_entry.id   AF-A0A554JHY8-F1
#
_cell.length_a   1.000
_cell.length_b   1.000
_cell.length_c   1.000
_cell.angle_alpha   90.00
_cell.angle_beta   90.00
_cell.angle_gamma   90.00
#
_symmetry.space_group_name_H-M   'P 1'
#
loop_
_entity.id
_entity.type
_entity.pdbx_description
1 polymer ?
#
loop_
_entity_poly.entity_id
_entity_poly.type
_entity_poly.pdbx_seq_one_letter_code
_entity_poly.pdbx_strand_id
1 'polypeptide(L)'
;SEGTLEFAFMFIPHEAIYYDLLVAEVGSVKVNTQDLIEYAFKRHVLIVSPTSFLAFLQTVLQGLKSLKIEETAKDIIRRVEELGRHLKGYEEYHERLGTSLSTVVGHFNASNKEFKKIDKDVLRITGEGIEVEALALEKPEREE
;
A
#
# COMPACT_ATOMS: atom_id res chain seq x y z
N SER A 1 8.87 8.80 -32.27
CA SER A 1 7.90 7.72 -32.52
C SER A 1 6.52 8.35 -32.56
N GLU A 2 5.69 8.03 -33.57
CA GLU A 2 4.37 8.66 -33.79
C GLU A 2 3.28 8.17 -32.82
N GLY A 3 3.64 7.63 -31.64
CA GLY A 3 2.68 7.11 -30.66
C GLY A 3 1.94 5.84 -31.09
N THR A 4 2.43 5.13 -32.11
CA THR A 4 1.84 3.88 -32.64
C THR A 4 2.51 2.63 -32.04
N LEU A 5 1.80 1.50 -32.09
CA LEU A 5 2.34 0.19 -31.71
C LEU A 5 3.37 -0.28 -32.75
N GLU A 6 4.30 -1.14 -32.32
CA GLU A 6 5.33 -1.75 -33.18
C GLU A 6 4.79 -2.79 -34.18
N PHE A 7 3.46 -2.97 -34.23
CA PHE A 7 2.79 -3.89 -35.12
C PHE A 7 1.42 -3.34 -35.56
N ALA A 8 0.96 -3.79 -36.72
CA ALA A 8 -0.35 -3.46 -37.28
C ALA A 8 -1.23 -4.71 -37.35
N PHE A 9 -2.54 -4.53 -37.21
CA PHE A 9 -3.50 -5.61 -37.44
C PHE A 9 -4.01 -5.61 -38.86
N MET A 10 -3.99 -6.78 -39.50
CA MET A 10 -4.76 -7.05 -40.70
C MET A 10 -5.99 -7.86 -40.28
N PHE A 11 -7.13 -7.18 -40.20
CA PHE A 11 -8.39 -7.79 -39.80
C PHE A 11 -9.12 -8.43 -40.99
N ILE A 12 -9.42 -9.72 -40.90
CA ILE A 12 -10.22 -10.45 -41.88
C ILE A 12 -11.58 -10.74 -41.25
N PRO A 13 -12.68 -10.14 -41.74
CA PRO A 13 -13.98 -10.21 -41.07
C PRO A 13 -14.66 -11.59 -41.14
N HIS A 14 -14.25 -12.45 -42.08
CA HIS A 14 -14.85 -13.76 -42.29
C HIS A 14 -13.91 -14.88 -41.85
N GLU A 15 -14.28 -15.61 -40.80
CA GLU A 15 -13.42 -16.64 -40.18
C GLU A 15 -13.01 -17.74 -41.18
N ALA A 16 -13.89 -18.16 -42.09
CA ALA A 16 -13.53 -19.17 -43.09
C ALA A 16 -12.44 -18.69 -44.06
N ILE A 17 -12.45 -17.40 -44.44
CA ILE A 17 -11.41 -16.84 -45.32
C ILE A 17 -10.09 -16.71 -44.55
N TYR A 18 -10.16 -16.40 -43.25
CA TYR A 18 -8.98 -16.41 -42.39
C TYR A 18 -8.31 -17.80 -42.36
N TYR A 19 -9.08 -18.88 -42.17
CA TYR A 19 -8.53 -20.24 -42.21
C TYR A 19 -7.98 -20.62 -43.58
N ASP A 20 -8.67 -20.25 -44.66
CA ASP A 20 -8.16 -20.48 -46.01
C ASP A 20 -6.82 -19.77 -46.24
N LEU A 21 -6.67 -18.54 -45.72
CA LEU A 21 -5.43 -17.77 -45.82
C LEU A 21 -4.29 -18.29 -44.94
N LEU A 22 -4.58 -19.02 -43.85
CA LEU A 22 -3.57 -19.73 -43.07
C LEU A 22 -2.98 -20.93 -43.82
N VAL A 23 -3.73 -21.49 -44.77
CA VAL A 23 -3.34 -22.67 -45.55
C VAL A 23 -2.90 -22.30 -46.97
N ALA A 24 -3.24 -21.09 -47.43
CA ALA A 24 -2.91 -20.61 -48.77
C ALA A 24 -1.42 -20.28 -48.92
N GLU A 25 -0.76 -21.01 -49.82
CA GLU A 25 0.60 -20.72 -50.26
C GLU A 25 0.62 -19.60 -51.31
N VAL A 26 1.52 -18.63 -51.15
CA VAL A 26 1.65 -17.49 -52.08
C VAL A 26 2.56 -17.86 -53.27
N GLY A 27 1.97 -18.09 -54.44
CA GLY A 27 2.69 -18.18 -55.72
C GLY A 27 2.28 -19.36 -56.61
N SER A 28 2.11 -19.12 -57.91
CA SER A 28 1.73 -20.12 -58.92
C SER A 28 2.84 -21.13 -59.30
N VAL A 29 3.99 -21.11 -58.59
CA VAL A 29 5.14 -21.98 -58.85
C VAL A 29 5.67 -22.53 -57.52
N LYS A 30 5.62 -23.86 -57.35
CA LYS A 30 5.97 -24.66 -56.15
C LYS A 30 7.47 -24.61 -55.73
N VAL A 31 8.17 -23.49 -55.87
CA VAL A 31 9.63 -23.45 -55.64
C VAL A 31 10.06 -22.48 -54.54
N ASN A 32 9.22 -21.55 -54.07
CA ASN A 32 9.53 -20.70 -52.91
C ASN A 32 8.26 -19.99 -52.40
N THR A 33 7.25 -20.75 -52.01
CA THR A 33 6.06 -20.20 -51.36
C THR A 33 6.45 -19.84 -49.92
N GLN A 34 6.72 -18.55 -49.67
CA GLN A 34 6.70 -18.06 -48.28
C GLN A 34 5.26 -18.14 -47.80
N ASP A 35 5.07 -18.71 -46.62
CA ASP A 35 3.79 -18.66 -45.91
C ASP A 35 3.39 -17.18 -45.77
N LEU A 36 2.17 -16.85 -46.20
CA LEU A 36 1.62 -15.49 -46.12
C LEU A 36 1.73 -14.94 -44.70
N ILE A 37 1.60 -15.81 -43.71
CA ILE A 37 1.73 -15.50 -42.28
C ILE A 37 3.15 -15.10 -41.94
N GLU A 38 4.14 -15.85 -42.42
CA GLU A 38 5.55 -15.53 -42.18
C GLU A 38 5.94 -14.20 -42.83
N TYR A 39 5.46 -13.93 -44.04
CA TYR A 39 5.67 -12.66 -44.73
C TYR A 39 5.05 -11.48 -43.98
N ALA A 40 3.80 -11.62 -43.52
CA ALA A 40 3.11 -10.60 -42.73
C ALA A 40 3.82 -10.35 -41.40
N PHE A 41 4.23 -11.42 -40.71
CA PHE A 41 4.94 -11.33 -39.42
C PHE A 41 6.29 -10.62 -39.55
N LYS A 42 7.09 -10.92 -40.58
CA LYS A 42 8.35 -10.21 -40.89
C LYS A 42 8.15 -8.71 -41.16
N ARG A 43 6.94 -8.31 -41.52
CA ARG A 43 6.55 -6.90 -41.75
C ARG A 43 5.81 -6.28 -40.57
N HIS A 44 5.83 -6.92 -39.40
CA HIS A 44 5.12 -6.47 -38.21
C HIS A 44 3.59 -6.37 -38.41
N VAL A 45 3.02 -7.24 -39.25
CA VAL A 45 1.58 -7.34 -39.48
C VAL A 45 1.04 -8.63 -38.86
N LEU A 46 0.13 -8.49 -37.91
CA LEU A 46 -0.59 -9.60 -37.30
C LEU A 46 -1.92 -9.79 -38.04
N ILE A 47 -2.04 -10.91 -38.74
CA ILE A 47 -3.29 -11.31 -39.38
C ILE A 47 -4.23 -11.88 -38.32
N VAL A 48 -5.41 -11.29 -38.18
CA VAL A 48 -6.39 -11.64 -37.15
C VAL A 48 -7.79 -11.80 -37.74
N SER A 49 -8.57 -12.69 -37.13
CA SER A 49 -10.00 -12.91 -37.36
C SER A 49 -10.82 -12.27 -36.25
N PRO A 50 -12.17 -12.24 -36.31
CA PRO A 50 -12.99 -11.77 -35.19
C PRO A 50 -12.65 -12.45 -33.87
N THR A 51 -12.39 -13.76 -33.89
CA THR A 51 -12.09 -14.55 -32.71
C THR A 51 -10.69 -14.26 -32.16
N SER A 52 -9.66 -14.30 -33.01
CA SER A 52 -8.27 -14.07 -32.56
C SER A 52 -8.02 -12.61 -32.20
N PHE A 53 -8.67 -11.66 -32.88
CA PHE A 53 -8.60 -10.25 -32.52
C PHE A 53 -9.20 -9.99 -31.13
N LEU A 54 -10.36 -10.58 -30.84
CA LEU A 54 -10.99 -10.49 -29.51
C LEU A 54 -10.07 -11.04 -28.41
N ALA A 55 -9.47 -12.21 -28.62
CA ALA A 55 -8.55 -12.82 -27.66
C ALA A 55 -7.30 -11.95 -27.40
N PHE A 56 -6.76 -11.33 -28.46
CA PHE A 56 -5.64 -10.42 -28.33
C PHE A 56 -6.02 -9.15 -27.55
N LEU A 57 -7.16 -8.53 -27.90
CA LEU A 57 -7.67 -7.36 -27.17
C LEU A 57 -7.92 -7.67 -25.69
N GLN A 58 -8.46 -8.85 -25.36
CA GLN A 58 -8.62 -9.29 -23.97
C GLN A 58 -7.27 -9.37 -23.25
N THR A 59 -6.24 -9.91 -23.90
CA THR A 59 -4.88 -9.98 -23.35
C THR A 59 -4.29 -8.58 -23.12
N VAL A 60 -4.45 -7.67 -24.09
CA VAL A 60 -4.02 -6.27 -23.95
C VAL A 60 -4.74 -5.58 -22.81
N LEU A 61 -6.07 -5.72 -22.72
CA LEU A 61 -6.87 -5.16 -21.64
C LEU A 61 -6.43 -5.71 -20.27
N GLN A 62 -6.10 -7.00 -20.19
CA GLN A 62 -5.57 -7.60 -18.98
C GLN A 62 -4.20 -7.01 -18.61
N GLY A 63 -3.30 -6.83 -19.59
CA GLY A 63 -2.01 -6.17 -19.39
C GLY A 63 -2.15 -4.74 -18.87
N LEU A 64 -3.02 -3.93 -19.48
CA LEU A 64 -3.30 -2.55 -19.05
C LEU A 64 -3.89 -2.48 -17.63
N LYS A 65 -4.79 -3.41 -17.27
CA LYS A 65 -5.31 -3.51 -15.90
C LYS A 65 -4.20 -3.83 -14.90
N SER A 66 -3.30 -4.76 -15.23
CA SER A 66 -2.16 -5.11 -14.38
C SER A 66 -1.22 -3.92 -14.16
N LEU A 67 -0.93 -3.12 -15.20
CA LEU A 67 -0.13 -1.90 -15.07
C LEU A 67 -0.77 -0.90 -14.09
N LYS A 68 -2.09 -0.69 -14.20
CA LYS A 68 -2.82 0.19 -13.28
C LYS A 68 -2.80 -0.32 -11.83
N ILE A 69 -2.87 -1.64 -11.63
CA ILE A 69 -2.76 -2.26 -10.30
C ILE A 69 -1.36 -2.02 -9.73
N GLU A 70 -0.31 -2.18 -10.54
CA GLU A 70 1.08 -1.93 -10.13
C GLU A 70 1.29 -0.48 -9.68
N GLU A 71 0.80 0.49 -10.45
CA GLU A 71 0.84 1.92 -10.07
C GLU A 71 0.12 2.18 -8.74
N THR A 72 -1.07 1.60 -8.58
CA THR A 72 -1.85 1.75 -7.33
C THR A 72 -1.13 1.10 -6.15
N ALA A 73 -0.46 -0.03 -6.35
CA ALA A 73 0.31 -0.71 -5.31
C ALA A 73 1.51 0.13 -4.83
N LYS A 74 2.23 0.79 -5.76
CA LYS A 74 3.30 1.74 -5.44
C LYS A 74 2.78 2.90 -4.59
N ASP A 75 1.61 3.42 -4.93
CA ASP A 75 0.95 4.47 -4.15
C ASP A 75 0.53 4.01 -2.74
N ILE A 76 0.01 2.78 -2.60
CA ILE A 76 -0.32 2.20 -1.30
C ILE A 76 0.92 2.10 -0.41
N ILE A 77 2.03 1.58 -0.93
CA ILE A 77 3.29 1.44 -0.19
C ILE A 77 3.76 2.81 0.33
N ARG A 78 3.79 3.83 -0.54
CA ARG A 78 4.16 5.20 -0.16
C ARG A 78 3.28 5.75 0.98
N ARG A 79 1.97 5.53 0.92
CA ARG A 79 1.03 5.98 1.97
C ARG A 79 1.24 5.24 3.28
N VAL A 80 1.57 3.96 3.23
CA VAL A 80 1.90 3.16 4.43
C VAL A 80 3.18 3.67 5.08
N GLU A 81 4.20 4.02 4.29
CA GLU A 81 5.44 4.64 4.82
C GLU A 81 5.17 5.99 5.47
N GLU A 82 4.35 6.84 4.85
CA GLU A 82 3.92 8.13 5.43
C GLU A 82 3.20 7.93 6.76
N LEU A 83 2.26 6.97 6.81
CA LEU A 83 1.56 6.62 8.04
C LEU A 83 2.52 6.13 9.13
N GLY A 84 3.49 5.28 8.78
CA GLY A 84 4.51 4.81 9.70
C GLY A 84 5.32 5.96 10.31
N ARG A 85 5.69 6.97 9.51
CA ARG A 85 6.36 8.18 10.02
C ARG A 85 5.48 8.98 10.99
N HIS A 86 4.19 9.12 10.69
CA HIS A 86 3.25 9.82 11.57
C HIS A 86 3.04 9.09 12.90
N LEU A 87 2.90 7.76 12.87
CA LEU A 87 2.74 6.94 14.07
C LEU A 87 3.97 7.02 14.98
N LYS A 88 5.17 6.97 14.40
CA LYS A 88 6.41 7.14 15.16
C LYS A 88 6.49 8.52 15.82
N GLY A 89 6.11 9.58 15.10
CA GLY A 89 6.04 10.92 15.69
C GLY A 89 5.06 10.99 16.86
N TYR A 90 3.87 10.39 16.72
CA TYR A 90 2.90 10.30 17.80
C TYR A 90 3.45 9.53 19.02
N GLU A 91 4.08 8.39 18.79
CA GLU A 91 4.70 7.56 19.84
C GLU A 91 5.72 8.36 20.64
N GLU A 92 6.63 9.08 19.97
CA GLU A 92 7.63 9.94 20.64
C GLU A 92 6.99 11.03 21.51
N TYR A 93 5.91 11.66 21.03
CA TYR A 93 5.15 12.63 21.84
C TYR A 93 4.45 11.97 23.03
N HIS A 94 3.87 10.79 22.84
CA HIS A 94 3.16 10.07 23.87
C HIS A 94 4.11 9.57 24.98
N GLU A 95 5.30 9.10 24.61
CA GLU A 95 6.33 8.68 25.56
C GLU A 95 6.81 9.84 26.44
N ARG A 96 7.05 11.01 25.83
CA ARG A 96 7.40 12.24 26.57
C ARG A 96 6.29 12.68 27.51
N LEU A 97 5.03 12.55 27.09
CA LEU A 97 3.87 12.82 27.93
C LEU A 97 3.82 11.87 29.13
N GLY A 98 3.98 10.56 28.92
CA GLY A 98 4.03 9.56 29.99
C GLY A 98 5.16 9.82 30.99
N THR A 99 6.33 10.23 30.49
CA THR A 99 7.47 10.67 31.34
C THR A 99 7.09 11.86 32.22
N SER A 100 6.46 12.86 31.63
CA SER A 100 6.06 14.08 32.36
C SER A 100 5.00 13.78 33.41
N LEU A 101 4.02 12.94 33.07
CA LEU A 101 2.99 12.47 34.01
C LEU A 101 3.60 11.70 35.18
N SER A 102 4.57 10.81 34.93
CA SER A 102 5.26 10.07 36.00
C SER A 102 5.96 11.00 37.00
N THR A 103 6.56 12.08 36.51
CA THR A 103 7.17 13.13 37.34
C THR A 103 6.12 13.89 38.15
N VAL A 104 5.02 14.33 37.52
CA VAL A 104 3.93 15.04 38.20
C VAL A 104 3.29 14.19 39.29
N VAL A 105 3.00 12.91 39.00
CA VAL A 105 2.49 11.94 39.98
C VAL A 105 3.48 11.76 41.14
N GLY A 106 4.78 11.72 40.84
CA GLY A 106 5.84 11.69 41.84
C GLY A 106 5.79 12.90 42.79
N HIS A 107 5.69 14.11 42.24
CA HIS A 107 5.58 15.34 43.04
C HIS A 107 4.29 15.40 43.85
N PHE A 108 3.15 15.00 43.27
CA PHE A 108 1.88 14.92 43.98
C PHE A 108 1.96 13.99 45.19
N ASN A 109 2.48 12.76 44.99
CA ASN A 109 2.62 11.79 46.07
C ASN A 109 3.62 12.25 47.14
N ALA A 110 4.70 12.93 46.76
CA ALA A 110 5.65 13.51 47.72
C ALA A 110 5.01 14.63 48.55
N SER A 111 4.26 15.53 47.91
CA SER A 111 3.52 16.60 48.59
C SER A 111 2.50 16.02 49.57
N ASN A 112 1.77 14.96 49.19
CA ASN A 112 0.84 14.29 50.09
C ASN A 112 1.53 13.63 51.29
N LYS A 113 2.75 13.10 51.13
CA LYS A 113 3.55 12.61 52.26
C LYS A 113 3.96 13.72 53.21
N GLU A 114 4.38 14.87 52.69
CA GLU A 114 4.70 16.03 53.54
C GLU A 114 3.45 16.56 54.26
N PHE A 115 2.31 16.60 53.58
CA PHE A 115 1.04 17.00 54.19
C PHE A 115 0.63 16.08 55.35
N LYS A 116 0.82 14.76 55.23
CA LYS A 116 0.59 13.82 56.34
C LYS A 116 1.48 14.08 57.56
N LYS A 117 2.65 14.70 57.41
CA LYS A 117 3.51 15.03 58.57
C LYS A 117 2.92 16.16 59.42
N ILE A 118 2.12 17.05 58.81
CA ILE A 118 1.45 18.15 59.53
C ILE A 118 0.53 17.58 60.61
N ASP A 119 -0.15 16.46 60.36
CA ASP A 119 -0.96 15.77 61.36
C ASP A 119 -0.16 15.43 62.63
N LYS A 120 1.09 14.99 62.48
CA LYS A 120 2.00 14.70 63.60
C LYS A 120 2.39 15.96 64.38
N ASP A 121 2.56 17.07 63.69
CA ASP A 121 2.88 18.35 64.32
C ASP A 121 1.66 18.93 65.06
N VAL A 122 0.47 18.83 64.47
CA VAL A 122 -0.79 19.23 65.10
C VAL A 122 -1.09 18.38 66.34
N LEU A 123 -0.91 17.06 66.26
CA LEU A 123 -1.04 16.16 67.40
C LEU A 123 -0.11 16.54 68.56
N ARG A 124 1.13 16.95 68.25
CA ARG A 124 2.10 17.42 69.25
C ARG A 124 1.69 18.72 69.94
N ILE A 125 1.03 19.63 69.23
CA ILE A 125 0.67 20.96 69.75
C ILE A 125 -0.65 20.91 70.51
N THR A 126 -1.65 20.22 69.96
CA THR A 126 -3.05 20.29 70.42
C THR A 126 -3.47 19.07 71.24
N GLY A 127 -2.71 17.97 71.18
CA GLY A 127 -3.07 16.69 71.82
C GLY A 127 -4.08 15.85 71.02
N GLU A 128 -4.67 16.41 69.96
CA GLU A 128 -5.61 15.74 69.07
C GLU A 128 -5.06 15.74 67.63
N GLY A 129 -5.20 14.61 66.93
CA GLY A 129 -4.82 14.48 65.52
C GLY A 129 -5.95 14.93 64.60
N ILE A 130 -5.61 15.34 63.39
CA ILE A 130 -6.54 15.72 62.32
C ILE A 130 -6.79 14.58 61.31
N GLU A 131 -6.21 13.39 61.52
CA GLU A 131 -6.44 12.14 60.76
C GLU A 131 -6.45 12.36 59.23
N VAL A 132 -5.35 12.92 58.73
CA VAL A 132 -5.27 13.33 57.32
C VAL A 132 -5.17 12.13 56.37
N GLU A 133 -6.25 11.85 55.64
CA GLU A 133 -6.24 10.94 54.49
C GLU A 133 -5.61 11.64 53.27
N ALA A 134 -4.46 11.14 52.83
CA ALA A 134 -3.85 11.60 51.58
C ALA A 134 -3.93 10.50 50.52
N LEU A 135 -4.50 10.87 49.38
CA LEU A 135 -4.64 10.03 48.19
C LEU A 135 -3.26 9.70 47.60
N ALA A 136 -3.02 8.44 47.24
CA ALA A 136 -1.84 8.05 46.48
C ALA A 136 -2.25 7.77 45.04
N LEU A 137 -1.55 8.37 44.09
CA LEU A 137 -1.76 8.10 42.68
C LEU A 137 -0.73 7.07 42.19
N GLU A 138 -1.19 6.10 41.41
CA GLU A 138 -0.30 5.18 40.70
C GLU A 138 0.37 5.90 39.53
N LYS A 139 1.64 5.55 39.28
CA LYS A 139 2.37 6.08 38.14
C LYS A 139 1.89 5.38 36.87
N PRO A 140 1.90 6.05 35.71
CA PRO A 140 1.60 5.40 34.45
C PRO A 140 2.56 4.23 34.23
N GLU A 141 1.99 3.04 33.96
CA GLU A 141 2.75 1.86 33.61
C GLU A 141 3.42 2.07 32.25
N ARG A 142 4.72 1.76 32.16
CA ARG A 142 5.41 1.63 30.89
C ARG A 142 5.46 0.13 30.60
N GLU A 143 4.83 -0.30 29.52
CA GLU A 143 5.17 -1.61 28.94
C GLU A 143 6.62 -1.51 28.45
N GLU A 144 7.49 -2.39 28.96
CA GLU A 144 8.88 -2.55 28.50
C GLU A 144 8.95 -3.19 27.11
#